data_AF-A0A2G5ELI4-F1
#
_entry.id   AF-A0A2G5ELI4-F1
#
_cell.length_a   1.000
_cell.length_b   1.000
_cell.length_c   1.000
_cell.angle_alpha   90.00
_cell.angle_beta   90.00
_cell.angle_gamma   90.00
#
_symmetry.space_group_name_H-M   'P 1'
#
loop_
_entity.id
_entity.type
_entity.pdbx_description
1 polymer ?
#
loop_
_entity_poly.entity_id
_entity_poly.type
_entity_poly.pdbx_seq_one_letter_code
_entity_poly.pdbx_strand_id
1 'polypeptide(L)'
;MEKMYSCLNCADYEGLSLEKMRNHNRRYHKNKKFECCDCGNVFLTENVLLAHKKAKHGFLEKDTSIFCIHCPKPKWFDNAEALENHTKGKHSYHHKFVCGSCWNWFRYVRIRDIHRDNCKALVAEQVERFGGPDI
;
A
#
# COMPACT_ATOMS: atom_id res chain seq x y z
N MET A 1 46.51 1.73 23.63
CA MET A 1 45.75 1.69 22.38
C MET A 1 44.35 1.18 22.70
N GLU A 2 43.33 2.04 22.61
CA GLU A 2 41.94 1.58 22.69
C GLU A 2 41.57 0.88 21.38
N LYS A 3 40.96 -0.30 21.46
CA LYS A 3 40.54 -1.05 20.27
C LYS A 3 39.32 -0.36 19.66
N MET A 4 39.49 0.23 18.49
CA MET A 4 38.39 0.78 17.70
C MET A 4 37.67 -0.35 16.96
N TYR A 5 36.40 -0.12 16.68
CA TYR A 5 35.53 -1.03 15.95
C TYR A 5 35.11 -0.36 14.66
N SER A 6 35.53 -0.92 13.53
CA SER A 6 35.24 -0.39 12.20
C SER A 6 33.89 -0.92 11.69
N CYS A 7 33.14 -0.07 10.97
CA CYS A 7 31.90 -0.52 10.36
C CYS A 7 32.20 -1.44 9.16
N LEU A 8 31.49 -2.56 9.06
CA LEU A 8 31.61 -3.47 7.90
C LEU A 8 30.76 -3.04 6.70
N ASN A 9 29.87 -2.05 6.89
CA ASN A 9 28.91 -1.61 5.89
C ASN A 9 29.24 -0.22 5.29
N CYS A 10 30.25 0.47 5.83
CA CYS A 10 30.87 1.66 5.23
C CYS A 10 32.30 1.84 5.74
N ALA A 11 33.16 2.44 4.91
CA ALA A 11 34.56 2.67 5.25
C ALA A 11 34.78 3.90 6.15
N ASP A 12 33.79 4.78 6.27
CA ASP A 12 33.98 6.14 6.80
C ASP A 12 33.68 6.28 8.30
N TYR A 13 33.46 5.19 9.02
CA TYR A 13 33.14 5.27 10.45
C TYR A 13 33.78 4.16 11.30
N GLU A 14 34.48 4.61 12.34
CA GLU A 14 35.04 3.78 13.40
C GLU A 14 34.53 4.25 14.77
N GLY A 15 34.05 3.30 15.58
CA GLY A 15 33.51 3.54 16.91
C GLY A 15 34.49 3.11 17.99
N LEU A 16 34.56 3.91 19.07
CA LEU A 16 35.35 3.58 20.26
C LEU A 16 34.72 2.45 21.11
N SER A 17 33.49 2.01 20.80
CA SER A 17 32.83 0.91 21.48
C SER A 17 31.84 0.17 20.57
N LEU A 18 31.54 -1.08 20.91
CA LEU A 18 30.52 -1.89 20.23
C LEU A 18 29.13 -1.25 20.29
N GLU A 19 28.80 -0.50 21.34
CA GLU A 19 27.51 0.19 21.45
C GLU A 19 27.40 1.34 20.45
N LYS A 20 28.45 2.17 20.31
CA LYS A 20 28.51 3.24 19.30
C LYS A 20 28.42 2.64 17.89
N MET A 21 29.11 1.52 17.66
CA MET A 21 29.02 0.75 16.41
C MET A 21 27.63 0.20 16.11
N ARG A 22 26.96 -0.36 17.11
CA ARG A 22 25.58 -0.87 16.98
C ARG A 22 24.61 0.25 16.66
N ASN A 23 24.74 1.41 17.31
CA ASN A 23 23.93 2.59 17.04
C ASN A 23 24.17 3.15 15.64
N HIS A 24 25.44 3.23 15.22
CA HIS A 24 25.80 3.60 13.85
C HIS A 24 25.18 2.62 12.84
N ASN A 25 25.38 1.32 13.02
CA ASN A 25 24.80 0.31 12.13
C ASN A 25 23.28 0.39 12.10
N ARG A 26 22.62 0.56 13.25
CA ARG A 26 21.17 0.76 13.32
C ARG A 26 20.72 1.99 12.55
N ARG A 27 21.41 3.13 12.72
CA ARG A 27 21.04 4.41 12.13
C ARG A 27 21.31 4.48 10.63
N TYR A 28 22.37 3.85 10.14
CA TYR A 28 22.86 4.03 8.77
C TYR A 28 22.73 2.79 7.88
N HIS A 29 22.75 1.58 8.47
CA HIS A 29 22.83 0.31 7.71
C HIS A 29 21.67 -0.66 7.97
N LYS A 30 20.99 -0.57 9.12
CA LYS A 30 19.91 -1.46 9.56
C LYS A 30 18.55 -0.76 9.64
N ASN A 31 18.27 0.17 8.74
CA ASN A 31 16.93 0.76 8.64
C ASN A 31 16.19 0.20 7.43
N LYS A 32 14.98 -0.31 7.68
CA LYS A 32 13.94 -0.48 6.66
C LYS A 32 13.74 0.91 6.04
N LYS A 33 14.35 1.11 4.88
CA LYS A 33 14.34 2.36 4.13
C LYS A 33 12.92 2.64 3.67
N PHE A 34 12.45 3.87 3.87
CA PHE A 34 11.16 4.33 3.36
C PHE A 34 11.40 5.02 2.03
N GLU A 35 11.10 4.33 0.94
CA GLU A 35 11.30 4.83 -0.41
C GLU A 35 10.03 5.54 -0.93
N CYS A 36 10.23 6.68 -1.58
CA CYS A 36 9.16 7.35 -2.30
C CYS A 36 8.94 6.64 -3.65
N CYS A 37 7.79 6.00 -3.83
CA CYS A 37 7.45 5.36 -5.11
C CYS A 37 7.34 6.34 -6.29
N ASP A 38 7.17 7.64 -6.04
CA ASP A 38 7.00 8.66 -7.07
C ASP A 38 8.34 9.19 -7.62
N CYS A 39 9.43 9.11 -6.85
CA CYS A 39 10.74 9.63 -7.26
C CYS A 39 11.96 8.80 -6.84
N GLY A 40 11.77 7.66 -6.17
CA GLY A 40 12.84 6.77 -5.71
C GLY A 40 13.69 7.31 -4.56
N ASN A 41 13.35 8.47 -4.00
CA ASN A 41 14.12 9.03 -2.87
C ASN A 41 13.91 8.20 -1.61
N VAL A 42 15.02 7.94 -0.92
CA VAL A 42 15.04 7.10 0.27
C VAL A 42 15.16 7.95 1.53
N PHE A 43 14.26 7.70 2.48
CA PHE A 43 14.23 8.39 3.76
C PHE A 43 14.46 7.43 4.92
N LEU A 44 15.06 7.97 5.97
CA LEU A 44 15.43 7.22 7.18
C LEU A 44 14.24 6.97 8.11
N THR A 45 13.17 7.75 7.97
CA THR A 45 11.95 7.62 8.76
C THR A 45 10.72 7.89 7.91
N GLU A 46 9.60 7.27 8.28
CA GLU A 46 8.31 7.41 7.61
C GLU A 46 7.79 8.86 7.64
N ASN A 47 7.89 9.55 8.77
CA ASN A 47 7.44 10.95 8.90
C ASN A 47 8.15 11.89 7.93
N VAL A 48 9.45 11.65 7.67
CA VAL A 48 10.22 12.46 6.72
C VAL A 48 9.82 12.12 5.28
N LEU A 49 9.56 10.85 4.97
CA LEU A 49 8.98 10.45 3.68
C LEU A 49 7.61 11.11 3.45
N LEU A 50 6.74 11.12 4.47
CA LEU A 50 5.40 11.73 4.38
C LEU A 50 5.48 13.24 4.13
N ALA A 51 6.33 13.95 4.87
CA ALA A 51 6.57 15.37 4.65
C ALA A 51 7.10 15.66 3.24
N HIS A 52 8.04 14.83 2.76
CA HIS A 52 8.56 14.90 1.40
C HIS A 52 7.45 14.69 0.36
N LYS A 53 6.65 13.62 0.49
CA LYS A 53 5.55 13.32 -0.42
C LYS A 53 4.51 14.44 -0.46
N LYS A 54 4.16 15.02 0.69
CA LYS A 54 3.23 16.16 0.78
C LYS A 54 3.77 17.40 0.07
N ALA A 55 5.04 17.74 0.28
CA ALA A 55 5.66 18.95 -0.27
C ALA A 55 6.06 18.85 -1.75
N LYS A 56 6.48 17.67 -2.21
CA LYS A 56 7.04 17.46 -3.56
C LYS A 56 6.10 16.77 -4.53
N HIS A 57 5.22 15.91 -4.03
CA HIS A 57 4.30 15.12 -4.85
C HIS A 57 2.82 15.46 -4.54
N GLY A 58 2.57 16.46 -3.69
CA GLY A 58 1.21 16.87 -3.32
C GLY A 58 0.42 15.77 -2.59
N PHE A 59 1.12 14.79 -1.99
CA PHE A 59 0.49 13.65 -1.35
C PHE A 59 -0.25 14.10 -0.10
N LEU A 60 -1.57 14.27 -0.23
CA LEU A 60 -2.50 14.18 0.87
C LEU A 60 -2.55 12.71 1.30
N GLU A 61 -2.54 12.46 2.59
CA GLU A 61 -2.69 11.13 3.20
C GLU A 61 -3.74 10.29 2.46
N LYS A 62 -3.28 9.45 1.53
CA LYS A 62 -4.13 8.45 0.87
C LYS A 62 -4.11 7.12 1.63
N ASP A 63 -3.33 7.05 2.70
CA ASP A 63 -3.08 5.84 3.52
C ASP A 63 -3.91 5.80 4.82
N THR A 64 -4.61 6.87 5.17
CA THR A 64 -5.68 6.85 6.21
C THR A 64 -7.07 6.67 5.59
N SER A 65 -7.18 6.72 4.26
CA SER A 65 -8.44 6.53 3.55
C SER A 65 -8.86 5.06 3.59
N ILE A 66 -9.93 4.75 4.30
CA ILE A 66 -10.53 3.41 4.34
C ILE A 66 -11.48 3.31 3.15
N PHE A 67 -11.48 2.20 2.42
CA PHE A 67 -12.32 2.05 1.22
C PHE A 67 -13.34 0.92 1.35
N CYS A 68 -14.47 1.08 0.67
CA CYS A 68 -15.48 0.04 0.60
C CYS A 68 -15.11 -1.00 -0.45
N ILE A 69 -14.88 -2.24 0.00
CA ILE A 69 -14.64 -3.42 -0.85
C ILE A 69 -15.90 -3.91 -1.58
N HIS A 70 -17.08 -3.42 -1.17
CA HIS A 70 -18.36 -3.83 -1.73
C HIS A 70 -18.82 -2.91 -2.87
N CYS A 71 -18.07 -1.87 -3.26
CA CYS A 71 -18.44 -1.04 -4.41
C CYS A 71 -17.81 -1.58 -5.72
N PRO A 72 -18.49 -1.49 -6.90
CA PRO A 72 -17.90 -1.89 -8.18
C PRO A 72 -16.60 -1.16 -8.55
N LYS A 73 -16.44 0.06 -8.01
CA LYS A 73 -15.17 0.80 -7.97
C LYS A 73 -14.86 1.12 -6.51
N PRO A 74 -13.60 1.01 -6.06
CA PRO A 74 -13.24 1.32 -4.68
C PRO A 74 -13.67 2.75 -4.34
N LYS A 75 -14.56 2.86 -3.35
CA LYS A 75 -14.99 4.16 -2.83
C LYS A 75 -14.24 4.43 -1.55
N TRP A 76 -13.49 5.52 -1.53
CA TRP A 76 -12.64 5.94 -0.42
C TRP A 76 -13.42 6.83 0.55
N PHE A 77 -13.08 6.72 1.83
CA PHE A 77 -13.69 7.47 2.92
C PHE A 77 -12.62 8.03 3.84
N ASP A 78 -12.90 9.20 4.40
CA ASP A 78 -11.97 9.93 5.26
C ASP A 78 -11.91 9.34 6.69
N ASN A 79 -12.86 8.47 7.06
CA ASN A 79 -12.88 7.76 8.35
C ASN A 79 -13.78 6.50 8.32
N ALA A 80 -13.68 5.69 9.38
CA ALA A 80 -14.42 4.44 9.53
C ALA A 80 -15.94 4.62 9.66
N GLU A 81 -16.41 5.69 10.31
CA GLU A 81 -17.84 5.97 10.49
C GLU A 81 -18.53 6.28 9.16
N ALA A 82 -17.86 7.04 8.28
CA ALA A 82 -18.35 7.33 6.94
C ALA A 82 -18.46 6.06 6.08
N LEU A 83 -17.48 5.14 6.21
CA LEU A 83 -17.53 3.82 5.56
C LEU A 83 -18.67 2.95 6.14
N GLU A 84 -18.85 2.95 7.46
CA GLU A 84 -19.88 2.14 8.13
C GLU A 84 -21.28 2.60 7.73
N ASN A 85 -21.55 3.90 7.74
CA ASN A 85 -22.82 4.48 7.31
C ASN A 85 -23.10 4.21 5.83
N HIS A 86 -22.08 4.31 4.98
CA HIS A 86 -22.18 3.90 3.59
C HIS A 86 -22.54 2.41 3.45
N THR A 87 -21.84 1.54 4.19
CA THR A 87 -22.04 0.09 4.11
C THR A 87 -23.43 -0.29 4.60
N LYS A 88 -23.90 0.26 5.71
CA LYS A 88 -25.26 0.05 6.22
C LYS A 88 -26.33 0.54 5.25
N GLY A 89 -26.14 1.71 4.64
CA GLY A 89 -27.14 2.31 3.74
C GLY A 89 -27.17 1.75 2.32
N LYS A 90 -26.04 1.31 1.78
CA LYS A 90 -25.90 0.87 0.38
C LYS A 90 -25.61 -0.62 0.22
N HIS A 91 -25.00 -1.23 1.23
CA HIS A 91 -24.62 -2.65 1.28
C HIS A 91 -25.33 -3.39 2.41
N SER A 92 -26.54 -2.96 2.79
CA SER A 92 -27.35 -3.64 3.80
C SER A 92 -27.42 -5.15 3.49
N TYR A 93 -27.53 -5.98 4.54
CA TYR A 93 -27.60 -7.45 4.54
C TYR A 93 -28.52 -8.11 3.49
N HIS A 94 -29.34 -7.34 2.80
CA HIS A 94 -30.13 -7.78 1.67
C HIS A 94 -29.31 -8.05 0.42
N HIS A 95 -28.12 -7.48 0.24
CA HIS A 95 -27.29 -7.65 -0.95
C HIS A 95 -26.14 -8.63 -0.65
N LYS A 96 -26.43 -9.94 -0.69
CA LYS A 96 -25.47 -10.98 -0.29
C LYS A 96 -24.67 -11.56 -1.46
N PHE A 97 -25.11 -11.35 -2.69
CA PHE A 97 -24.58 -12.07 -3.85
C PHE A 97 -23.91 -11.11 -4.82
N VAL A 98 -22.60 -11.27 -5.00
CA VAL A 98 -21.79 -10.44 -5.88
C VAL A 98 -21.52 -11.17 -7.20
N CYS A 99 -21.55 -10.45 -8.32
CA CYS A 99 -21.06 -10.95 -9.61
C CYS A 99 -19.52 -10.86 -9.63
N GLY A 100 -18.83 -11.98 -9.85
CA GLY A 100 -17.36 -12.01 -9.88
C GLY A 100 -16.73 -11.19 -11.00
N SER A 101 -17.46 -10.94 -12.10
CA SER A 101 -16.91 -10.22 -13.26
C SER A 101 -17.04 -8.71 -13.14
N CYS A 102 -18.17 -8.20 -12.63
CA CYS A 102 -18.44 -6.75 -12.54
C CYS A 102 -18.58 -6.21 -11.13
N TRP A 103 -18.54 -7.09 -10.12
CA TRP A 103 -18.66 -6.77 -8.70
C TRP A 103 -19.98 -6.08 -8.32
N ASN A 104 -21.00 -6.17 -9.18
CA ASN A 104 -22.36 -5.73 -8.85
C ASN A 104 -23.02 -6.68 -7.83
N TRP A 105 -23.83 -6.09 -6.97
CA TRP A 105 -24.52 -6.79 -5.90
C TRP A 105 -25.98 -7.05 -6.20
N PHE A 106 -26.43 -8.20 -5.73
CA PHE A 106 -27.78 -8.69 -5.96
C PHE A 106 -28.38 -9.19 -4.66
N ARG A 107 -29.69 -8.98 -4.55
CA ARG A 107 -30.46 -9.43 -3.40
C ARG A 107 -30.58 -10.96 -3.32
N TYR A 108 -30.66 -11.60 -4.48
CA TYR A 108 -30.87 -13.04 -4.59
C TYR A 108 -29.88 -13.65 -5.59
N VAL A 109 -29.43 -14.88 -5.31
CA VAL A 109 -28.59 -15.71 -6.20
C VAL A 109 -29.16 -15.74 -7.62
N ARG A 110 -30.48 -15.98 -7.74
CA ARG A 110 -31.16 -16.07 -9.03
C ARG A 110 -30.96 -14.83 -9.90
N ILE A 111 -31.07 -13.63 -9.31
CA ILE A 111 -30.95 -12.38 -10.07
C ILE A 111 -29.48 -12.12 -10.45
N ARG A 112 -28.54 -12.48 -9.58
CA ARG A 112 -27.10 -12.48 -9.93
C ARG A 112 -26.81 -13.42 -11.10
N ASP A 113 -27.38 -14.62 -11.10
CA ASP A 113 -27.09 -15.62 -12.13
C ASP A 113 -27.66 -15.20 -13.50
N ILE A 114 -28.88 -14.66 -13.53
CA ILE A 114 -29.46 -14.04 -14.75
C ILE A 114 -28.55 -12.90 -15.26
N HIS A 115 -28.00 -12.09 -14.34
CA HIS A 115 -27.05 -11.05 -14.69
C HIS A 115 -25.71 -11.61 -15.18
N ARG A 116 -25.19 -12.67 -14.57
CA ARG A 116 -23.89 -13.28 -14.89
C ARG A 116 -23.81 -13.65 -16.36
N ASP A 117 -24.88 -14.24 -16.87
CA ASP A 117 -24.94 -14.73 -18.25
C ASP A 117 -24.96 -13.58 -19.29
N ASN A 118 -25.23 -12.35 -18.84
CA ASN A 118 -25.27 -11.13 -19.66
C ASN A 118 -24.31 -10.05 -19.15
N CYS A 119 -23.33 -10.44 -18.34
CA CYS A 119 -22.44 -9.50 -17.67
C CYS A 119 -21.44 -8.89 -18.65
N LYS A 120 -21.62 -7.62 -19.01
CA LYS A 120 -20.75 -6.90 -19.95
C LYS A 120 -19.42 -6.41 -19.35
N ALA A 121 -19.06 -6.81 -18.13
CA ALA A 121 -17.77 -6.43 -17.57
C ALA A 121 -16.68 -7.27 -18.23
N LEU A 122 -15.84 -6.59 -19.02
CA LEU A 122 -14.65 -7.14 -19.64
C LEU A 122 -13.77 -7.76 -18.54
N VAL A 123 -13.44 -9.04 -18.68
CA VAL A 123 -12.41 -9.68 -17.87
C VAL A 123 -11.12 -8.94 -18.19
N ALA A 124 -10.63 -8.10 -17.27
CA ALA A 124 -9.35 -7.43 -17.41
C ALA A 124 -8.24 -8.46 -17.18
N GLU A 125 -8.02 -9.33 -18.18
CA GLU A 125 -6.90 -10.24 -18.25
C GLU A 125 -5.83 -9.61 -19.16
N GLN A 126 -4.86 -8.94 -18.55
CA GLN A 126 -3.53 -8.70 -19.10
C GLN A 126 -2.52 -8.84 -17.95
N VAL A 127 -2.28 -10.09 -17.59
CA VAL A 127 -0.93 -10.54 -17.23
C VAL A 127 -0.07 -10.23 -18.45
N GLU A 128 0.96 -9.39 -18.29
CA GLU A 128 2.22 -9.34 -19.07
C GLU A 128 3.01 -8.11 -18.57
N ARG A 129 3.73 -8.28 -17.44
CA ARG A 129 4.80 -7.37 -17.01
C ARG A 129 5.94 -8.17 -16.38
N PHE A 130 6.49 -9.10 -17.15
CA PHE A 130 7.85 -9.59 -16.95
C PHE A 130 8.58 -9.47 -18.29
N GLY A 131 9.08 -8.27 -18.58
CA GLY A 131 10.21 -8.13 -19.49
C GLY A 131 11.46 -8.63 -18.78
N GLY A 132 11.81 -9.90 -19.00
CA GLY A 132 13.16 -10.38 -18.76
C GLY A 132 14.08 -9.90 -19.90
N PRO A 133 15.35 -9.60 -19.63
CA PRO A 133 16.29 -9.27 -20.69
C PRO A 133 16.70 -10.53 -21.46
N ASP A 134 16.51 -10.52 -22.78
CA ASP A 134 17.13 -11.49 -23.69
C ASP A 134 18.65 -11.29 -23.74
N ILE A 135 19.33 -12.43 -23.86
CA ILE A 135 20.79 -12.65 -23.88
C ILE A 135 21.37 -12.21 -25.24
#